data_AF-A0A2V9U8R6-F1
#
_entry.id   AF-A0A2V9U8R6-F1
#
_cell.length_a   1.000
_cell.length_b   1.000
_cell.length_c   1.000
_cell.angle_alpha   90.00
_cell.angle_beta   90.00
_cell.angle_gamma   90.00
#
_symmetry.space_group_name_H-M   'P 1'
#
loop_
_entity.id
_entity.type
_entity.pdbx_description
1 polymer ?
#
loop_
_entity_poly.entity_id
_entity_poly.type
_entity_poly.pdbx_seq_one_letter_code
_entity_poly.pdbx_strand_id
1 'polypeptide(L)'
;GVECREFSVCRFIGNTIQNATGNGVQIDSADATFTGDVIQNNANYGLNMTASRVRVTRVTVKLTTAGTSGPGNGVEIDSGSTLTVEQLTVQNNQGAGVSLIGGSNLTNRSWAGPFLVSNNGVGGIWVTEQSSADLGGATSINNTGGAGVVITGNSEASFWQGGTFT
;
A
#
# COMPACT_ATOMS: atom_id res chain seq x y z
N GLY A 1 15.13 -2.05 -7.36
CA GLY A 1 13.69 -1.95 -7.57
C GLY A 1 13.38 -1.66 -9.02
N VAL A 2 12.12 -1.40 -9.33
CA VAL A 2 11.69 -0.88 -10.64
C VAL A 2 11.13 0.52 -10.45
N GLU A 3 11.41 1.42 -11.38
CA GLU A 3 10.88 2.78 -11.34
C GLU A 3 10.06 3.06 -12.60
N CYS A 4 8.88 3.63 -12.41
CA CYS A 4 8.03 4.15 -13.47
C CYS A 4 7.90 5.66 -13.24
N ARG A 5 8.42 6.47 -14.15
CA ARG A 5 8.51 7.93 -13.96
C ARG A 5 8.00 8.71 -15.17
N GLU A 6 7.83 10.01 -15.00
CA GLU A 6 7.71 10.98 -16.12
C GLU A 6 6.56 10.67 -17.07
N PHE A 7 5.35 10.52 -16.52
CA PHE A 7 4.11 10.25 -17.27
C PHE A 7 4.12 8.93 -18.04
N SER A 8 4.96 7.99 -17.61
CA SER A 8 4.99 6.63 -18.16
C SER A 8 3.76 5.81 -17.78
N VAL A 9 3.53 4.74 -18.54
CA VAL A 9 2.54 3.70 -18.23
C VAL A 9 3.25 2.37 -18.06
N CYS A 10 3.19 1.81 -16.85
CA CYS A 10 3.83 0.54 -16.53
C CYS A 10 2.80 -0.59 -16.33
N ARG A 11 3.12 -1.77 -16.84
CA ARG A 11 2.27 -2.95 -16.71
C ARG A 11 3.11 -4.11 -16.19
N PHE A 12 2.80 -4.53 -14.98
CA PHE A 12 3.42 -5.65 -14.28
C PHE A 12 2.45 -6.83 -14.26
N ILE A 13 2.97 -8.01 -14.59
CA ILE A 13 2.21 -9.25 -14.62
C ILE A 13 3.09 -10.40 -14.15
N GLY A 14 2.72 -11.02 -13.03
CA GLY A 14 3.35 -12.25 -12.53
C GLY A 14 4.83 -12.11 -12.18
N ASN A 15 5.30 -10.90 -11.86
CA ASN A 15 6.70 -10.67 -11.52
C ASN A 15 6.98 -10.97 -10.04
N THR A 16 8.24 -11.26 -9.73
CA THR A 16 8.78 -11.14 -8.37
C THR A 16 9.80 -10.00 -8.34
N ILE A 17 9.54 -8.97 -7.53
CA ILE A 17 10.41 -7.79 -7.37
C ILE A 17 10.97 -7.80 -5.95
N GLN A 18 12.27 -8.01 -5.81
CA GLN A 18 12.86 -8.30 -4.50
C GLN A 18 14.31 -7.85 -4.31
N ASN A 19 14.73 -7.78 -3.04
CA ASN A 19 16.10 -7.49 -2.61
C ASN A 19 16.64 -6.15 -3.12
N ALA A 20 15.76 -5.17 -3.33
CA ALA A 20 16.17 -3.80 -3.60
C ALA A 20 16.74 -3.16 -2.33
N THR A 21 17.83 -2.42 -2.48
CA THR A 21 18.47 -1.63 -1.41
C THR A 21 17.71 -0.33 -1.08
N GLY A 22 16.69 -0.01 -1.87
CA GLY A 22 15.66 1.00 -1.59
C GLY A 22 14.32 0.44 -2.04
N ASN A 23 13.42 1.29 -2.53
CA ASN A 23 12.07 0.89 -2.89
C ASN A 23 12.04 -0.34 -3.81
N GLY A 24 11.10 -1.25 -3.55
CA GLY A 24 10.81 -2.37 -4.43
C GLY A 24 10.32 -1.88 -5.78
N VAL A 25 9.25 -1.09 -5.75
CA VAL A 25 8.71 -0.37 -6.91
C VAL A 25 8.42 1.07 -6.54
N GLN A 26 8.82 2.00 -7.41
CA GLN A 26 8.48 3.42 -7.32
C GLN A 26 7.70 3.85 -8.56
N ILE A 27 6.50 4.37 -8.35
CA ILE A 27 5.68 5.01 -9.38
C ILE A 27 5.64 6.50 -9.05
N ASP A 28 6.22 7.33 -9.91
CA ASP A 28 6.35 8.77 -9.69
C ASP A 28 5.82 9.52 -10.90
N SER A 29 4.76 10.29 -10.71
CA SER A 29 4.10 11.03 -11.79
C SER A 29 3.74 10.12 -12.97
N ALA A 30 3.28 8.90 -12.68
CA ALA A 30 3.06 7.84 -13.68
C ALA A 30 1.84 6.99 -13.35
N ASP A 31 1.41 6.17 -14.31
CA ASP A 31 0.33 5.20 -14.13
C ASP A 31 0.88 3.77 -14.13
N ALA A 32 0.33 2.90 -13.28
CA ALA A 32 0.71 1.49 -13.32
C ALA A 32 -0.44 0.52 -13.04
N THR A 33 -0.33 -0.66 -13.65
CA THR A 33 -1.19 -1.81 -13.36
C THR A 33 -0.34 -2.99 -12.93
N PHE A 34 -0.80 -3.70 -11.89
CA PHE A 34 -0.15 -4.91 -11.37
C PHE A 34 -1.15 -6.06 -11.39
N THR A 35 -0.69 -7.24 -11.77
CA THR A 35 -1.52 -8.43 -11.85
C THR A 35 -0.72 -9.67 -11.44
N GLY A 36 -0.99 -10.19 -10.24
CA GLY A 36 -0.32 -11.41 -9.76
C GLY A 36 1.14 -11.22 -9.34
N ASP A 37 1.58 -9.98 -9.12
CA ASP A 37 2.97 -9.68 -8.76
C ASP A 37 3.23 -9.88 -7.26
N VAL A 38 4.49 -10.21 -6.93
CA VAL A 38 5.00 -10.30 -5.56
C VAL A 38 6.13 -9.29 -5.39
N ILE A 39 5.98 -8.37 -4.45
CA ILE A 39 6.99 -7.37 -4.09
C ILE A 39 7.48 -7.69 -2.68
N GLN A 40 8.74 -8.10 -2.52
CA GLN A 40 9.21 -8.63 -1.23
C GLN A 40 10.66 -8.32 -0.89
N ASN A 41 11.01 -8.34 0.40
CA ASN A 41 12.40 -8.23 0.86
C ASN A 41 13.12 -6.98 0.33
N ASN A 42 12.41 -5.85 0.21
CA ASN A 42 12.99 -4.60 -0.25
C ASN A 42 13.23 -3.69 0.96
N ALA A 43 14.32 -2.92 0.96
CA ALA A 43 14.48 -1.87 1.94
C ALA A 43 13.52 -0.71 1.65
N ASN A 44 13.25 0.12 2.65
CA ASN A 44 12.30 1.21 2.51
C ASN A 44 10.90 0.72 2.10
N TYR A 45 10.31 1.24 1.03
CA TYR A 45 8.94 0.89 0.66
C TYR A 45 8.87 -0.33 -0.26
N GLY A 46 7.81 -1.14 -0.11
CA GLY A 46 7.50 -2.19 -1.07
C GLY A 46 7.03 -1.58 -2.39
N LEU A 47 5.86 -0.93 -2.34
CA LEU A 47 5.30 -0.13 -3.42
C LEU A 47 5.17 1.33 -2.96
N ASN A 48 5.91 2.23 -3.60
CA ASN A 48 5.85 3.66 -3.36
C ASN A 48 5.17 4.37 -4.54
N MET A 49 4.22 5.24 -4.25
CA MET A 49 3.46 6.00 -5.24
C MET A 49 3.47 7.49 -4.89
N THR A 50 3.90 8.33 -5.84
CA THR A 50 3.93 9.79 -5.70
C THR A 50 3.26 10.42 -6.93
N ALA A 51 2.24 11.25 -6.74
CA ALA A 51 1.47 11.88 -7.83
C ALA A 51 1.03 10.88 -8.94
N SER A 52 0.59 9.69 -8.54
CA SER A 52 0.43 8.53 -9.44
C SER A 52 -0.91 7.83 -9.31
N ARG A 53 -1.31 7.07 -10.33
CA ARG A 53 -2.52 6.22 -10.29
C ARG A 53 -2.16 4.76 -10.50
N VAL A 54 -2.50 3.92 -9.53
CA VAL A 54 -2.16 2.51 -9.57
C VAL A 54 -3.38 1.64 -9.34
N ARG A 55 -3.43 0.52 -10.06
CA ARG A 55 -4.41 -0.54 -9.83
C ARG A 55 -3.70 -1.86 -9.53
N VAL A 56 -4.10 -2.52 -8.47
CA VAL A 56 -3.54 -3.82 -8.04
C VAL A 56 -4.59 -4.93 -8.06
N THR A 57 -4.27 -6.02 -8.75
CA THR A 57 -5.08 -7.24 -8.79
C THR A 57 -4.21 -8.43 -8.42
N ARG A 58 -4.52 -9.13 -7.32
CA ARG A 58 -3.75 -10.30 -6.82
C ARG A 58 -2.29 -9.98 -6.51
N VAL A 59 -2.02 -8.83 -5.90
CA VAL A 59 -0.65 -8.42 -5.55
C VAL A 59 -0.34 -8.77 -4.10
N THR A 60 0.89 -9.21 -3.85
CA THR A 60 1.41 -9.38 -2.48
C THR A 60 2.60 -8.46 -2.25
N VAL A 61 2.58 -7.70 -1.16
CA VAL A 61 3.69 -6.86 -0.70
C VAL A 61 4.10 -7.28 0.70
N LYS A 62 5.36 -7.68 0.90
CA LYS A 62 5.78 -8.22 2.19
C LYS A 62 7.26 -8.04 2.53
N LEU A 63 7.58 -8.17 3.82
CA LEU A 63 8.97 -8.27 4.30
C LEU A 63 9.82 -7.06 3.92
N THR A 64 9.24 -5.86 3.87
CA THR A 64 10.04 -4.65 3.75
C THR A 64 10.81 -4.38 5.04
N THR A 65 12.02 -3.84 4.90
CA THR A 65 12.88 -3.45 6.03
C THR A 65 13.07 -1.94 6.05
N ALA A 66 13.54 -1.42 7.18
CA ALA A 66 13.86 -0.02 7.35
C ALA A 66 14.81 0.45 6.25
N GLY A 67 14.55 1.67 5.78
CA GLY A 67 15.38 2.37 4.81
C GLY A 67 15.77 3.75 5.33
N THR A 68 16.14 4.63 4.41
CA THR A 68 16.55 6.01 4.73
C THR A 68 15.40 6.90 5.20
N SER A 69 14.16 6.61 4.80
CA SER A 69 12.96 7.37 5.18
C SER A 69 12.17 6.78 6.35
N GLY A 70 12.73 5.78 7.04
CA GLY A 70 12.16 5.23 8.27
C GLY A 70 11.81 3.74 8.17
N PRO A 71 10.85 3.27 8.98
CA PRO A 71 10.46 1.87 8.98
C PRO A 71 9.77 1.56 7.65
N GLY A 72 10.24 0.55 6.92
CA GLY A 72 9.83 0.32 5.55
C GLY A 72 8.35 -0.05 5.43
N ASN A 73 7.50 0.85 4.93
CA ASN A 73 6.08 0.57 4.73
C ASN A 73 5.87 -0.44 3.59
N GLY A 74 4.81 -1.24 3.69
CA GLY A 74 4.44 -2.13 2.59
C GLY A 74 4.06 -1.32 1.35
N VAL A 75 3.03 -0.49 1.49
CA VAL A 75 2.53 0.41 0.43
C VAL A 75 2.47 1.84 0.94
N GLU A 76 3.10 2.76 0.22
CA GLU A 76 3.02 4.21 0.44
C GLU A 76 2.23 4.87 -0.71
N ILE A 77 1.22 5.66 -0.36
CA ILE A 77 0.37 6.40 -1.30
C ILE A 77 0.48 7.88 -0.91
N ASP A 78 1.24 8.64 -1.70
CA ASP A 78 1.66 10.00 -1.36
C ASP A 78 1.29 11.01 -2.47
N SER A 79 1.15 12.27 -2.08
CA SER A 79 1.14 13.43 -2.96
C SER A 79 0.03 13.37 -4.00
N GLY A 80 -1.21 13.20 -3.52
CA GLY A 80 -2.41 13.11 -4.35
C GLY A 80 -2.52 11.81 -5.15
N SER A 81 -1.77 10.76 -4.78
CA SER A 81 -1.83 9.48 -5.48
C SER A 81 -3.15 8.76 -5.23
N THR A 82 -3.51 7.86 -6.15
CA THR A 82 -4.72 7.03 -6.05
C THR A 82 -4.37 5.55 -6.23
N LEU A 83 -4.71 4.72 -5.24
CA LEU A 83 -4.63 3.26 -5.33
C LEU A 83 -6.03 2.64 -5.44
N THR A 84 -6.28 1.90 -6.52
CA THR A 84 -7.44 1.01 -6.64
C THR A 84 -7.03 -0.42 -6.29
N VAL A 85 -7.63 -0.98 -5.25
CA VAL A 85 -7.40 -2.36 -4.80
C VAL A 85 -8.51 -3.26 -5.31
N GLU A 86 -8.14 -4.36 -5.97
CA GLU A 86 -9.07 -5.47 -6.26
C GLU A 86 -8.74 -6.71 -5.46
N GLN A 87 -7.45 -6.99 -5.30
CA GLN A 87 -6.98 -7.98 -4.36
C GLN A 87 -5.52 -7.65 -4.01
N LEU A 88 -5.28 -7.41 -2.73
CA LEU A 88 -3.98 -6.99 -2.22
C LEU A 88 -3.74 -7.65 -0.87
N THR A 89 -2.54 -8.19 -0.68
CA THR A 89 -2.06 -8.66 0.62
C THR A 89 -0.82 -7.88 1.00
N VAL A 90 -0.84 -7.22 2.15
CA VAL A 90 0.29 -6.44 2.67
C VAL A 90 0.66 -6.94 4.06
N GLN A 91 1.82 -7.61 4.17
CA GLN A 91 2.13 -8.32 5.41
C GLN A 91 3.60 -8.37 5.80
N ASN A 92 3.86 -8.52 7.11
CA ASN A 92 5.20 -8.71 7.65
C ASN A 92 6.18 -7.59 7.26
N ASN A 93 5.69 -6.38 7.05
CA ASN A 93 6.53 -5.22 6.74
C ASN A 93 6.98 -4.55 8.05
N GLN A 94 8.20 -4.03 8.09
CA GLN A 94 8.71 -3.39 9.31
C GLN A 94 7.95 -2.10 9.65
N GLY A 95 7.46 -1.37 8.65
CA GLY A 95 6.64 -0.17 8.80
C GLY A 95 5.15 -0.46 8.94
N ALA A 96 4.33 0.51 8.53
CA ALA A 96 2.91 0.30 8.35
C ALA A 96 2.65 -0.65 7.18
N GLY A 97 1.50 -1.31 7.19
CA GLY A 97 1.04 -2.06 6.02
C GLY A 97 0.80 -1.11 4.85
N VAL A 98 -0.16 -0.20 5.02
CA VAL A 98 -0.51 0.80 4.01
C VAL A 98 -0.53 2.18 4.64
N SER A 99 0.13 3.15 4.01
CA SER A 99 0.17 4.55 4.43
C SER A 99 -0.39 5.44 3.33
N LEU A 100 -1.32 6.32 3.68
CA LEU A 100 -1.89 7.35 2.82
C LEU A 100 -1.56 8.72 3.41
N ILE A 101 -0.87 9.55 2.64
CA ILE A 101 -0.43 10.89 3.02
C ILE A 101 -0.60 11.89 1.87
N GLY A 102 -0.52 13.18 2.16
CA GLY A 102 -0.53 14.24 1.14
C GLY A 102 -1.77 14.28 0.24
N GLY A 103 -2.98 14.14 0.79
CA GLY A 103 -4.23 14.24 0.02
C GLY A 103 -4.50 13.03 -0.89
N SER A 104 -4.03 11.84 -0.49
CA SER A 104 -4.09 10.62 -1.29
C SER A 104 -5.37 9.83 -1.09
N ASN A 105 -5.66 8.91 -2.02
CA ASN A 105 -6.92 8.15 -2.03
C ASN A 105 -6.67 6.64 -2.20
N LEU A 106 -7.39 5.83 -1.42
CA LEU A 106 -7.48 4.39 -1.62
C LEU A 106 -8.94 4.00 -1.86
N THR A 107 -9.18 3.23 -2.92
CA THR A 107 -10.49 2.64 -3.21
C THR A 107 -10.38 1.12 -3.19
N ASN A 108 -11.05 0.47 -2.23
CA ASN A 108 -11.17 -0.98 -2.22
C ASN A 108 -12.39 -1.46 -3.02
N ARG A 109 -12.17 -2.34 -4.00
CA ARG A 109 -13.21 -3.07 -4.72
C ARG A 109 -13.39 -4.43 -4.06
N SER A 110 -14.01 -4.44 -2.89
CA SER A 110 -14.28 -5.62 -2.05
C SER A 110 -14.87 -6.83 -2.77
N TRP A 111 -15.67 -6.60 -3.83
CA TRP A 111 -16.28 -7.66 -4.65
C TRP A 111 -15.28 -8.38 -5.57
N ALA A 112 -14.10 -7.80 -5.81
CA ALA A 112 -13.08 -8.36 -6.71
C ALA A 112 -12.13 -9.33 -6.00
N GLY A 113 -12.03 -9.26 -4.67
CA GLY A 113 -11.15 -10.12 -3.89
C GLY A 113 -10.76 -9.50 -2.54
N PRO A 114 -9.99 -10.25 -1.74
CA PRO A 114 -9.60 -9.82 -0.39
C PRO A 114 -8.58 -8.68 -0.44
N PHE A 115 -8.81 -7.69 0.43
CA PHE A 115 -7.81 -6.72 0.84
C PHE A 115 -7.37 -7.04 2.28
N LEU A 116 -6.18 -7.63 2.41
CA LEU A 116 -5.61 -8.09 3.68
C LEU A 116 -4.36 -7.29 4.05
N VAL A 117 -4.33 -6.75 5.26
CA VAL A 117 -3.19 -6.07 5.85
C VAL A 117 -2.88 -6.73 7.20
N SER A 118 -1.71 -7.33 7.37
CA SER A 118 -1.46 -8.08 8.61
C SER A 118 -0.01 -8.17 9.05
N ASN A 119 0.23 -8.28 10.35
CA ASN A 119 1.56 -8.51 10.92
C ASN A 119 2.59 -7.42 10.53
N ASN A 120 2.16 -6.17 10.35
CA ASN A 120 3.07 -5.06 10.05
C ASN A 120 3.56 -4.39 11.35
N GLY A 121 4.78 -3.85 11.33
CA GLY A 121 5.55 -3.48 12.52
C GLY A 121 5.14 -2.18 13.21
N VAL A 122 4.56 -1.22 12.47
CA VAL A 122 4.15 0.10 12.99
C VAL A 122 2.63 0.28 13.01
N GLY A 123 1.89 -0.57 12.31
CA GLY A 123 0.43 -0.54 12.28
C GLY A 123 -0.13 -1.08 10.97
N GLY A 124 -1.45 -1.15 10.87
CA GLY A 124 -2.13 -1.67 9.68
C GLY A 124 -2.22 -0.64 8.57
N ILE A 125 -3.33 0.10 8.55
CA ILE A 125 -3.63 1.12 7.54
C ILE A 125 -3.63 2.50 8.19
N TRP A 126 -2.84 3.43 7.68
CA TRP A 126 -2.75 4.81 8.16
C TRP A 126 -3.32 5.74 7.11
N VAL A 127 -4.31 6.56 7.51
CA VAL A 127 -4.95 7.56 6.65
C VAL A 127 -4.76 8.92 7.31
N THR A 128 -3.86 9.73 6.79
CA THR A 128 -3.51 11.03 7.37
C THR A 128 -3.36 12.11 6.29
N GLU A 129 -3.17 13.36 6.72
CA GLU A 129 -2.89 14.51 5.84
C GLU A 129 -3.93 14.67 4.73
N GLN A 130 -5.20 14.81 5.13
CA GLN A 130 -6.33 15.06 4.22
C GLN A 130 -6.56 13.94 3.19
N SER A 131 -6.19 12.70 3.54
CA SER A 131 -6.38 11.54 2.67
C SER A 131 -7.74 10.89 2.88
N SER A 132 -8.16 10.06 1.92
CA SER A 132 -9.40 9.29 2.01
C SER A 132 -9.18 7.80 1.73
N ALA A 133 -9.89 6.93 2.45
CA ALA A 133 -9.84 5.49 2.21
C ALA A 133 -11.23 4.84 2.23
N ASP A 134 -11.56 4.12 1.15
CA ASP A 134 -12.64 3.13 1.17
C ASP A 134 -12.08 1.77 1.60
N LEU A 135 -12.47 1.35 2.81
CA LEU A 135 -12.01 0.11 3.45
C LEU A 135 -13.13 -0.94 3.54
N GLY A 136 -14.15 -0.85 2.68
CA GLY A 136 -15.22 -1.83 2.62
C GLY A 136 -14.69 -3.26 2.50
N GLY A 137 -15.10 -4.18 3.38
CA GLY A 137 -14.68 -5.59 3.37
C GLY A 137 -13.18 -5.84 3.63
N ALA A 138 -12.39 -4.82 3.97
CA ALA A 138 -10.96 -4.98 4.25
C ALA A 138 -10.71 -5.71 5.58
N THR A 139 -9.59 -6.41 5.67
CA THR A 139 -9.13 -7.05 6.91
C THR A 139 -7.77 -6.47 7.29
N SER A 140 -7.67 -5.84 8.45
CA SER A 140 -6.41 -5.32 9.02
C SER A 140 -6.19 -5.90 10.42
N ILE A 141 -5.31 -6.88 10.57
CA ILE A 141 -5.19 -7.68 11.79
C ILE A 141 -3.75 -7.93 12.23
N ASN A 142 -3.54 -8.16 13.52
CA ASN A 142 -2.24 -8.55 14.10
C ASN A 142 -1.11 -7.55 13.78
N ASN A 143 -1.43 -6.28 13.53
CA ASN A 143 -0.41 -5.27 13.30
C ASN A 143 0.15 -4.84 14.65
N THR A 144 1.47 -4.85 14.78
CA THR A 144 2.16 -4.43 16.00
C THR A 144 2.48 -2.94 15.92
N GLY A 145 2.68 -2.28 17.07
CA GLY A 145 3.11 -0.87 17.09
C GLY A 145 2.00 0.16 16.83
N GLY A 146 0.77 -0.25 16.53
CA GLY A 146 -0.35 0.64 16.29
C GLY A 146 -1.69 -0.09 16.17
N ALA A 147 -2.74 0.63 15.79
CA ALA A 147 -4.06 0.06 15.53
C ALA A 147 -4.13 -0.63 14.15
N GLY A 148 -5.14 -1.47 13.94
CA GLY A 148 -5.47 -2.00 12.61
C GLY A 148 -5.75 -0.90 11.59
N VAL A 149 -6.41 0.20 11.98
CA VAL A 149 -6.59 1.41 11.16
C VAL A 149 -6.41 2.66 12.02
N VAL A 150 -5.66 3.63 11.52
CA VAL A 150 -5.44 4.95 12.13
C VAL A 150 -5.92 6.03 11.16
N ILE A 151 -6.77 6.94 11.62
CA ILE A 151 -7.29 8.06 10.82
C ILE A 151 -7.00 9.36 11.56
N THR A 152 -6.21 10.25 10.97
CA THR A 152 -5.80 11.53 11.58
C THR A 152 -5.67 12.62 10.51
N GLY A 153 -5.25 13.83 10.90
CA GLY A 153 -4.87 14.87 9.93
C GLY A 153 -6.00 15.33 9.00
N ASN A 154 -7.23 15.42 9.52
CA ASN A 154 -8.44 15.75 8.74
C ASN A 154 -8.71 14.78 7.58
N SER A 155 -8.46 13.49 7.81
CA SER A 155 -8.70 12.43 6.85
C SER A 155 -10.01 11.71 7.13
N GLU A 156 -10.45 10.92 6.15
CA GLU A 156 -11.68 10.14 6.25
C GLU A 156 -11.45 8.68 5.82
N ALA A 157 -12.23 7.78 6.41
CA ALA A 157 -12.33 6.43 5.89
C ALA A 157 -13.77 5.92 6.01
N SER A 158 -14.18 5.10 5.05
CA SER A 158 -15.47 4.42 5.06
C SER A 158 -15.31 2.93 5.33
N PHE A 159 -16.23 2.40 6.14
CA PHE A 159 -16.23 1.00 6.58
C PHE A 159 -17.60 0.40 6.30
N TRP A 160 -17.65 -0.59 5.42
CA TRP A 160 -18.88 -1.26 5.03
C TRP A 160 -18.57 -2.69 4.58
N GLN A 161 -19.57 -3.51 4.29
CA GLN A 161 -19.39 -4.89 3.80
C GLN A 161 -18.54 -5.84 4.68
N GLY A 162 -18.48 -5.59 5.99
CA GLY A 162 -18.02 -6.60 6.96
C GLY A 162 -16.51 -6.84 7.03
N GLY A 163 -15.72 -5.79 7.26
CA GLY A 163 -14.27 -5.90 7.52
C GLY A 163 -13.92 -6.33 8.95
N THR A 164 -12.65 -6.71 9.18
CA THR A 164 -12.10 -7.01 10.52
C THR A 164 -10.88 -6.13 10.78
N PHE A 165 -10.88 -5.39 11.88
CA PHE A 165 -9.82 -4.43 12.20
C PHE A 165 -9.39 -4.60 13.66
N THR A 166 -8.19 -5.11 13.89
CA THR A 166 -7.62 -5.36 15.23
C THR A 166 -6.15 -4.97 15.27
#